data_AF-A0A6B3B8A0-F1
#
_entry.id   AF-A0A6B3B8A0-F1
#
_cell.length_a   1.000
_cell.length_b   1.000
_cell.length_c   1.000
_cell.angle_alpha   90.00
_cell.angle_beta   90.00
_cell.angle_gamma   90.00
#
_symmetry.space_group_name_H-M   'P 1'
#
loop_
_entity.id
_entity.type
_entity.pdbx_description
1 polymer ?
#
loop_
_entity_poly.entity_id
_entity_poly.type
_entity_poly.pdbx_seq_one_letter_code
_entity_poly.pdbx_strand_id
1 'polypeptide(L)'
;GPGGGGRPAAARRKPRTPARCRVCGKTLTDAGEMKLMRCDDCPSDMDEALYERLHDWRAARAREIGQPAYCVFTDRTLMAIAEAVPGSEGELAGIPGVGARKLGRFGAAVLGICAGGDGREGEAEAAGEM
;
A
#
# COMPACT_ATOMS: atom_id res chain seq x y z
N GLY A 1 58.52 15.43 11.46
CA GLY A 1 57.92 15.07 10.16
C GLY A 1 56.42 14.87 10.33
N PRO A 2 55.59 15.27 9.36
CA PRO A 2 54.14 15.11 9.43
C PRO A 2 53.72 13.70 8.97
N GLY A 3 52.88 13.02 9.76
CA GLY A 3 52.25 11.75 9.38
C GLY A 3 50.76 11.98 9.12
N GLY A 4 50.41 12.21 7.85
CA GLY A 4 49.03 12.34 7.40
C GLY A 4 48.33 10.99 7.33
N GLY A 5 47.31 10.79 8.17
CA GLY A 5 46.37 9.67 8.06
C GLY A 5 45.11 10.12 7.34
N GLY A 6 45.05 9.87 6.02
CA GLY A 6 43.85 10.12 5.21
C GLY A 6 42.69 9.25 5.66
N ARG A 7 41.57 9.88 6.03
CA ARG A 7 40.29 9.19 6.28
C ARG A 7 39.76 8.62 4.95
N PRO A 8 39.21 7.39 4.91
CA PRO A 8 38.65 6.83 3.69
C PRO A 8 37.43 7.65 3.26
N ALA A 9 37.40 8.00 1.97
CA ALA A 9 36.29 8.65 1.32
C ALA A 9 35.04 7.76 1.40
N ALA A 10 33.98 8.28 2.03
CA ALA A 10 32.68 7.63 2.07
C ALA A 10 32.21 7.33 0.64
N ALA A 11 31.95 6.05 0.35
CA ALA A 11 31.42 5.60 -0.91
C ALA A 11 30.17 6.42 -1.27
N ARG A 12 30.27 7.18 -2.37
CA ARG A 12 29.14 7.91 -2.97
C ARG A 12 28.02 6.91 -3.23
N ARG A 13 26.95 6.96 -2.42
CA ARG A 13 25.70 6.24 -2.71
C ARG A 13 25.23 6.69 -4.09
N LYS A 14 25.17 5.75 -5.04
CA LYS A 14 24.61 5.98 -6.38
C LYS A 14 23.22 6.62 -6.18
N PRO A 15 22.92 7.80 -6.75
CA PRO A 15 21.59 8.36 -6.65
C PRO A 15 20.64 7.36 -7.27
N ARG A 16 19.69 6.86 -6.48
CA ARG A 16 18.57 6.05 -6.99
C ARG A 16 17.88 6.95 -8.00
N THR A 17 17.75 6.50 -9.24
CA THR A 17 17.02 7.24 -10.28
C THR A 17 15.70 7.71 -9.68
N PRO A 18 15.36 9.00 -9.76
CA PRO A 18 14.14 9.49 -9.15
C PRO A 18 12.97 8.71 -9.77
N ALA A 19 12.14 8.10 -8.92
CA ALA A 19 10.93 7.45 -9.40
C ALA A 19 10.09 8.49 -10.14
N ARG A 20 9.53 8.11 -11.28
CA ARG A 20 8.73 9.00 -12.11
C ARG A 20 7.30 8.52 -12.13
N CYS A 21 6.37 9.46 -12.15
CA CYS A 21 4.96 9.20 -12.36
C CYS A 21 4.80 8.44 -13.69
N ARG A 22 4.13 7.28 -13.66
CA ARG A 22 3.82 6.49 -14.85
C ARG A 22 2.81 7.18 -15.78
N VAL A 23 2.09 8.18 -15.28
CA VAL A 23 1.02 8.88 -16.01
C VAL A 23 1.53 10.18 -16.65
N CYS A 24 2.12 11.09 -15.88
CA CYS A 24 2.58 12.39 -16.38
C CYS A 24 4.11 12.54 -16.50
N GLY A 25 4.89 11.57 -16.05
CA GLY A 25 6.36 11.61 -16.10
C GLY A 25 7.04 12.51 -15.06
N LYS A 26 6.26 13.17 -14.18
CA LYS A 26 6.79 14.03 -13.11
C LYS A 26 7.64 13.23 -12.11
N THR A 27 8.70 13.85 -11.62
CA THR A 27 9.56 13.30 -10.56
C THR A 27 8.77 13.16 -9.26
N LEU A 28 8.67 11.94 -8.74
CA LEU A 28 8.01 11.64 -7.48
C LEU A 28 9.00 11.85 -6.34
N THR A 29 8.69 12.81 -5.48
CA THR A 29 9.56 13.18 -4.35
C THR A 29 8.99 12.71 -3.02
N ASP A 30 7.68 12.47 -2.96
CA ASP A 30 7.05 11.92 -1.77
C ASP A 30 7.17 10.37 -1.73
N ALA A 31 7.42 9.84 -0.53
CA ALA A 31 7.56 8.41 -0.31
C ALA A 31 6.26 7.64 -0.59
N GLY A 32 5.12 8.28 -0.43
CA GLY A 32 3.85 7.80 -0.91
C GLY A 32 3.87 7.71 -2.42
N GLU A 33 4.04 8.82 -3.13
CA GLU A 33 3.99 8.86 -4.59
C GLU A 33 4.90 7.79 -5.21
N MET A 34 6.12 7.64 -4.70
CA MET A 34 7.07 6.61 -5.16
C MET A 34 6.53 5.17 -5.03
N LYS A 35 5.75 4.87 -3.98
CA LYS A 35 5.12 3.55 -3.81
C LYS A 35 3.97 3.31 -4.78
N LEU A 36 3.23 4.37 -5.14
CA LEU A 36 2.15 4.28 -6.13
C LEU A 36 2.66 4.42 -7.57
N MET A 37 3.92 4.85 -7.75
CA MET A 37 4.49 5.22 -9.05
C MET A 37 3.61 6.23 -9.82
N ARG A 38 2.81 7.02 -9.10
CA ARG A 38 1.91 8.06 -9.60
C ARG A 38 1.95 9.25 -8.64
N CYS A 39 1.91 10.47 -9.17
CA CYS A 39 1.74 11.67 -8.35
C CYS A 39 0.26 11.88 -7.96
N ASP A 40 0.02 12.59 -6.88
CA ASP A 40 -1.31 12.82 -6.31
C ASP A 40 -2.30 13.47 -7.31
N ASP A 41 -1.78 14.35 -8.17
CA ASP A 41 -2.54 15.13 -9.17
C ASP A 41 -2.97 14.32 -10.41
N CYS A 42 -2.50 13.08 -10.57
CA CYS A 42 -2.82 12.25 -11.73
C CYS A 42 -4.00 11.31 -11.44
N PRO A 43 -4.86 11.03 -12.45
CA PRO A 43 -6.03 10.18 -12.27
C PRO A 43 -5.60 8.81 -11.74
N SER A 44 -6.23 8.40 -10.64
CA SER A 44 -6.10 7.03 -10.17
C SER A 44 -7.10 6.17 -10.89
N ASP A 45 -6.65 5.05 -11.46
CA ASP A 45 -7.52 3.93 -11.86
C ASP A 45 -7.97 3.12 -10.62
N MET A 46 -7.95 3.76 -9.45
CA MET A 46 -8.36 3.15 -8.20
C MET A 46 -9.87 3.04 -8.24
N ASP A 47 -10.37 1.81 -8.17
CA ASP A 47 -11.80 1.58 -8.06
C ASP A 47 -12.24 1.99 -6.65
N GLU A 48 -12.86 3.18 -6.53
CA GLU A 48 -13.28 3.77 -5.25
C GLU A 48 -14.23 2.83 -4.50
N ALA A 49 -15.14 2.17 -5.21
CA ALA A 49 -16.06 1.21 -4.63
C ALA A 49 -15.33 -0.02 -4.07
N LEU A 50 -14.28 -0.52 -4.77
CA LEU A 50 -13.43 -1.58 -4.25
C LEU A 50 -12.65 -1.14 -3.01
N TYR A 51 -12.12 0.07 -3.04
CA TYR A 51 -11.40 0.65 -1.91
C TYR A 51 -12.29 0.74 -0.67
N GLU A 52 -13.53 1.23 -0.80
CA GLU A 52 -14.50 1.29 0.29
C GLU A 52 -14.82 -0.10 0.85
N ARG A 53 -15.05 -1.10 -0.02
CA ARG A 53 -15.28 -2.50 0.42
C ARG A 53 -14.09 -3.06 1.21
N LEU A 54 -12.87 -2.80 0.75
CA LEU A 54 -11.65 -3.23 1.45
C LEU A 54 -11.45 -2.47 2.78
N HIS A 55 -11.83 -1.20 2.82
CA HIS A 55 -11.77 -0.36 4.00
C HIS A 55 -12.71 -0.88 5.10
N ASP A 56 -13.96 -1.18 4.72
CA ASP A 56 -14.98 -1.72 5.62
C ASP A 56 -14.59 -3.11 6.15
N TRP A 57 -14.22 -4.02 5.23
CA TRP A 57 -13.72 -5.35 5.60
C TRP A 57 -12.53 -5.26 6.56
N ARG A 58 -11.59 -4.32 6.33
CA ARG A 58 -10.45 -4.11 7.23
C ARG A 58 -10.92 -3.72 8.62
N ALA A 59 -11.90 -2.81 8.73
CA ALA A 59 -12.43 -2.36 10.01
C ALA A 59 -13.13 -3.50 10.76
N ALA A 60 -13.96 -4.29 10.07
CA ALA A 60 -14.57 -5.49 10.62
C ALA A 60 -13.50 -6.49 11.10
N ARG A 61 -12.49 -6.75 10.26
CA ARG A 61 -11.44 -7.71 10.60
C ARG A 61 -10.59 -7.25 11.78
N ALA A 62 -10.32 -5.96 11.87
CA ALA A 62 -9.60 -5.32 12.96
C ALA A 62 -10.35 -5.47 14.30
N ARG A 63 -11.67 -5.27 14.28
CA ARG A 63 -12.56 -5.51 15.42
C ARG A 63 -12.53 -6.96 15.87
N GLU A 64 -12.61 -7.91 14.96
CA GLU A 64 -12.56 -9.36 15.28
C GLU A 64 -11.26 -9.77 15.97
N ILE A 65 -10.13 -9.21 15.55
CA ILE A 65 -8.82 -9.54 16.13
C ILE A 65 -8.42 -8.63 17.30
N GLY A 66 -9.27 -7.66 17.66
CA GLY A 66 -9.02 -6.69 18.72
C GLY A 66 -7.78 -5.81 18.49
N GLN A 67 -7.43 -5.51 17.22
CA GLN A 67 -6.30 -4.66 16.88
C GLN A 67 -6.73 -3.49 16.00
N PRO A 68 -5.96 -2.40 15.93
CA PRO A 68 -6.23 -1.30 15.02
C PRO A 68 -6.25 -1.71 13.55
N ALA A 69 -7.07 -1.04 12.74
CA ALA A 69 -7.22 -1.34 11.31
C ALA A 69 -5.90 -1.30 10.53
N TYR A 70 -5.02 -0.35 10.86
CA TYR A 70 -3.69 -0.24 10.24
C TYR A 70 -2.79 -1.47 10.49
N CYS A 71 -3.04 -2.25 11.56
CA CYS A 71 -2.31 -3.49 11.82
C CYS A 71 -2.68 -4.61 10.82
N VAL A 72 -3.93 -4.64 10.36
CA VAL A 72 -4.39 -5.56 9.31
C VAL A 72 -3.73 -5.15 7.99
N PHE A 73 -4.07 -3.97 7.47
CA PHE A 73 -3.42 -3.36 6.30
C PHE A 73 -3.34 -1.85 6.45
N THR A 74 -2.23 -1.28 6.01
CA THR A 74 -2.11 0.19 5.94
C THR A 74 -2.99 0.72 4.83
N ASP A 75 -3.42 1.97 4.97
CA ASP A 75 -4.18 2.71 3.97
C ASP A 75 -3.52 2.67 2.58
N ARG A 76 -2.20 2.89 2.54
CA ARG A 76 -1.39 2.77 1.31
C ARG A 76 -1.49 1.40 0.66
N THR A 77 -1.55 0.34 1.46
CA THR A 77 -1.68 -1.03 0.96
C THR A 77 -3.08 -1.25 0.39
N LEU A 78 -4.13 -0.72 1.02
CA LEU A 78 -5.49 -0.82 0.50
C LEU A 78 -5.64 -0.08 -0.84
N MET A 79 -5.11 1.14 -0.95
CA MET A 79 -5.08 1.88 -2.22
C MET A 79 -4.34 1.07 -3.30
N ALA A 80 -3.18 0.51 -2.97
CA ALA A 80 -2.42 -0.30 -3.92
C ALA A 80 -3.16 -1.58 -4.36
N ILE A 81 -3.95 -2.20 -3.47
CA ILE A 81 -4.81 -3.35 -3.83
C ILE A 81 -5.95 -2.89 -4.72
N ALA A 82 -6.61 -1.78 -4.40
CA ALA A 82 -7.71 -1.23 -5.19
C ALA A 82 -7.28 -0.76 -6.59
N GLU A 83 -6.04 -0.31 -6.74
CA GLU A 83 -5.45 0.02 -8.05
C GLU A 83 -4.96 -1.21 -8.83
N ALA A 84 -4.44 -2.22 -8.14
CA ALA A 84 -3.89 -3.41 -8.80
C ALA A 84 -4.96 -4.45 -9.12
N VAL A 85 -6.10 -4.43 -8.41
CA VAL A 85 -7.21 -5.39 -8.48
C VAL A 85 -6.70 -6.84 -8.63
N PRO A 86 -5.90 -7.34 -7.66
CA PRO A 86 -5.23 -8.62 -7.80
C PRO A 86 -6.26 -9.75 -7.91
N GLY A 87 -6.12 -10.59 -8.93
CA GLY A 87 -6.97 -11.76 -9.14
C GLY A 87 -6.40 -13.03 -8.51
N SER A 88 -5.21 -12.97 -7.92
CA SER A 88 -4.49 -14.12 -7.38
C SER A 88 -3.58 -13.75 -6.21
N GLU A 89 -3.28 -14.73 -5.36
CA GLU A 89 -2.39 -14.54 -4.20
C GLU A 89 -0.99 -14.06 -4.60
N GLY A 90 -0.49 -14.49 -5.76
CA GLY A 90 0.81 -14.05 -6.28
C GLY A 90 0.86 -12.55 -6.60
N GLU A 91 -0.22 -12.00 -7.16
CA GLU A 91 -0.32 -10.56 -7.44
C GLU A 91 -0.45 -9.76 -6.14
N LEU A 92 -1.28 -10.27 -5.21
CA LEU A 92 -1.44 -9.66 -3.89
C LEU A 92 -0.14 -9.66 -3.09
N ALA A 93 0.71 -10.70 -3.24
CA ALA A 93 2.04 -10.77 -2.63
C ALA A 93 3.04 -9.77 -3.23
N GLY A 94 2.80 -9.30 -4.46
CA GLY A 94 3.59 -8.26 -5.10
C GLY A 94 3.32 -6.86 -4.53
N ILE A 95 2.23 -6.67 -3.79
CA ILE A 95 1.84 -5.37 -3.25
C ILE A 95 2.72 -4.98 -2.05
N PRO A 96 3.32 -3.76 -2.06
CA PRO A 96 4.15 -3.31 -0.95
C PRO A 96 3.35 -3.20 0.35
N GLY A 97 3.74 -3.99 1.35
CA GLY A 97 3.08 -4.07 2.66
C GLY A 97 2.27 -5.35 2.90
N VAL A 98 2.11 -6.19 1.86
CA VAL A 98 1.52 -7.53 1.99
C VAL A 98 2.65 -8.55 2.17
N GLY A 99 2.91 -8.96 3.41
CA GLY A 99 3.82 -10.06 3.69
C GLY A 99 3.14 -11.43 3.60
N ALA A 100 3.91 -12.49 3.38
CA ALA A 100 3.40 -13.88 3.27
C ALA A 100 2.48 -14.29 4.44
N ARG A 101 2.76 -13.82 5.66
CA ARG A 101 1.91 -14.09 6.83
C ARG A 101 0.53 -13.43 6.74
N LYS A 102 0.45 -12.21 6.21
CA LYS A 102 -0.82 -11.50 6.00
C LYS A 102 -1.56 -12.09 4.81
N LEU A 103 -0.85 -12.43 3.74
CA LEU A 103 -1.38 -13.12 2.57
C LEU A 103 -2.09 -14.42 2.96
N GLY A 104 -1.44 -15.31 3.71
CA GLY A 104 -2.07 -16.58 4.12
C GLY A 104 -3.26 -16.40 5.07
N ARG A 105 -3.32 -15.31 5.84
CA ARG A 105 -4.41 -15.06 6.80
C ARG A 105 -5.60 -14.30 6.20
N PHE A 106 -5.35 -13.42 5.24
CA PHE A 106 -6.32 -12.46 4.74
C PHE A 106 -6.50 -12.49 3.22
N GLY A 107 -5.59 -13.14 2.49
CA GLY A 107 -5.54 -13.15 1.04
C GLY A 107 -6.83 -13.65 0.41
N ALA A 108 -7.37 -14.78 0.88
CA ALA A 108 -8.64 -15.31 0.38
C ALA A 108 -9.81 -14.32 0.53
N ALA A 109 -9.89 -13.60 1.66
CA ALA A 109 -10.94 -12.61 1.89
C ALA A 109 -10.77 -11.38 0.98
N VAL A 110 -9.54 -10.87 0.86
CA VAL A 110 -9.21 -9.74 -0.03
C VAL A 110 -9.48 -10.08 -1.49
N LEU A 111 -9.09 -11.28 -1.93
CA LEU A 111 -9.34 -11.76 -3.29
C LEU A 111 -10.85 -11.92 -3.56
N GLY A 112 -11.62 -12.39 -2.58
CA GLY A 112 -13.08 -12.44 -2.67
C GLY A 112 -13.71 -11.06 -2.90
N ILE A 113 -13.22 -10.04 -2.19
CA ILE A 113 -13.67 -8.64 -2.34
C ILE A 113 -13.26 -8.08 -3.70
N CYS A 114 -12.04 -8.39 -4.18
CA CYS A 114 -11.57 -7.99 -5.51
C CYS A 114 -12.36 -8.67 -6.63
N ALA A 115 -12.79 -9.92 -6.44
CA ALA A 115 -13.62 -10.67 -7.39
C ALA A 115 -15.09 -10.19 -7.44
N GLY A 116 -15.47 -9.19 -6.65
CA GLY A 116 -16.83 -8.66 -6.61
C GLY A 116 -17.76 -9.40 -5.64
N GLY A 117 -17.24 -10.27 -4.78
CA GLY A 117 -18.00 -10.81 -3.66
C GLY A 117 -18.35 -9.67 -2.70
N ASP A 118 -19.64 -9.35 -2.59
CA ASP A 118 -20.17 -8.35 -1.69
C ASP A 118 -19.59 -8.54 -0.28
N GLY A 119 -18.63 -7.70 0.11
CA GLY A 119 -18.15 -7.56 1.49
C GLY A 119 -19.20 -6.88 2.38
N ARG A 120 -20.47 -7.23 2.20
CA ARG A 120 -21.64 -6.52 2.72
C ARG A 120 -22.28 -7.33 3.84
N GLU A 121 -21.60 -7.34 4.98
CA GLU A 121 -22.25 -7.43 6.30
C GLU A 121 -21.42 -6.57 7.25
N GLY A 122 -21.59 -5.24 7.16
CA GLY A 122 -20.70 -4.32 7.88
C GLY A 122 -21.06 -2.85 7.87
N GLU A 123 -22.34 -2.49 7.68
CA GLU A 123 -22.81 -1.12 7.92
C GLU A 123 -22.52 -0.74 9.39
N ALA A 124 -21.38 -0.10 9.63
CA ALA A 124 -20.99 0.43 10.94
C ALA A 124 -20.07 1.63 10.74
N GLU A 125 -20.65 2.61 10.05
CA GLU A 125 -20.65 4.04 10.35
C GLU A 125 -19.41 4.60 11.06
N ALA A 126 -18.80 5.53 10.34
CA ALA A 126 -17.86 6.52 10.81
C ALA A 126 -18.19 7.06 12.21
N ALA A 127 -17.28 6.81 13.15
CA ALA A 127 -17.13 7.65 14.34
C ALA A 127 -15.64 7.68 14.67
N GLY A 128 -14.95 8.67 14.12
CA GLY A 128 -13.52 8.89 14.32
C GLY A 128 -13.08 10.25 13.76
N GLU A 129 -13.91 11.27 13.95
CA GLU A 129 -13.58 12.67 13.66
C GLU A 129 -13.66 13.44 14.98
N MET A 130 -12.58 14.16 15.30
CA MET A 130 -12.40 15.21 16.33
C MET A 130 -12.16 14.78 17.79
#